data_AF-A0A1H5ZTP4-F1
#
_entry.id   AF-A0A1H5ZTP4-F1
#
_cell.length_a   1.000
_cell.length_b   1.000
_cell.length_c   1.000
_cell.angle_alpha   90.00
_cell.angle_beta   90.00
_cell.angle_gamma   90.00
#
_symmetry.space_group_name_H-M   'P 1'
#
loop_
_entity.id
_entity.type
_entity.pdbx_description
1 polymer ?
#
loop_
_entity_poly.entity_id
_entity_poly.type
_entity_poly.pdbx_seq_one_letter_code
_entity_poly.pdbx_strand_id
1 'polypeptide(L)'
;MSAAGREYLTAMLDVLVYENMLVAWRRMPPGGYMIVSHEGEEIRLTPDQAEMWTQGAFAVYLALVDQRRIRPRIPGDTAPN
;
A
#
# COMPACT_ATOMS: atom_id res chain seq x y z
N MET A 1 -13.72 -5.14 -4.46
CA MET A 1 -12.76 -4.03 -4.68
C MET A 1 -12.89 -3.31 -6.03
N SER A 2 -13.05 -1.99 -6.00
CA SER A 2 -13.10 -1.11 -7.17
C SER A 2 -11.73 -0.93 -7.84
N ALA A 3 -11.70 -0.38 -9.07
CA ALA A 3 -10.45 -0.08 -9.77
C ALA A 3 -9.57 0.93 -9.00
N ALA A 4 -10.17 2.01 -8.50
CA ALA A 4 -9.48 3.00 -7.68
C ALA A 4 -8.94 2.38 -6.36
N GLY A 5 -9.71 1.51 -5.70
CA GLY A 5 -9.24 0.81 -4.49
C GLY A 5 -8.00 -0.04 -4.73
N ARG A 6 -7.92 -0.73 -5.89
CA ARG A 6 -6.73 -1.49 -6.30
C ARG A 6 -5.51 -0.59 -6.52
N GLU A 7 -5.70 0.57 -7.12
CA GLU A 7 -4.62 1.54 -7.37
C GLU A 7 -4.08 2.10 -6.06
N TYR A 8 -4.96 2.52 -5.14
CA TYR A 8 -4.55 3.01 -3.83
C TYR A 8 -3.79 1.95 -3.01
N LEU A 9 -4.29 0.71 -2.98
CA LEU A 9 -3.59 -0.37 -2.28
C LEU A 9 -2.21 -0.66 -2.89
N THR A 10 -2.12 -0.63 -4.23
CA THR A 10 -0.85 -0.83 -4.94
C THR A 10 0.16 0.23 -4.55
N ALA A 11 -0.23 1.51 -4.62
CA ALA A 11 0.64 2.61 -4.23
C ALA A 11 1.04 2.54 -2.74
N MET A 12 0.14 2.09 -1.87
CA MET A 12 0.46 1.89 -0.45
C MET A 12 1.51 0.80 -0.23
N LEU A 13 1.35 -0.34 -0.91
CA LEU A 13 2.31 -1.45 -0.82
C LEU A 13 3.69 -1.02 -1.35
N ASP A 14 3.74 -0.18 -2.39
CA ASP A 14 4.99 0.42 -2.88
C ASP A 14 5.64 1.33 -1.82
N VAL A 15 4.86 2.15 -1.11
CA VAL A 15 5.38 2.97 0.02
C VAL A 15 5.90 2.08 1.13
N LEU A 16 5.21 1.00 1.49
CA LEU A 16 5.68 0.09 2.55
C LEU A 16 6.99 -0.61 2.18
N VAL A 17 7.22 -0.90 0.90
CA VAL A 17 8.53 -1.40 0.43
C VAL A 17 9.57 -0.29 0.48
N TYR A 18 9.24 0.92 0.03
CA TYR A 18 10.15 2.08 0.04
C TYR A 18 10.61 2.46 1.46
N GLU A 19 9.70 2.47 2.42
CA GLU A 19 9.96 2.74 3.84
C GLU A 19 10.54 1.52 4.58
N ASN A 20 10.92 0.47 3.84
CA ASN A 20 11.53 -0.76 4.36
C ASN A 20 10.68 -1.47 5.43
N MET A 21 9.35 -1.35 5.37
CA MET A 21 8.42 -2.11 6.21
C MET A 21 8.07 -3.48 5.62
N LEU A 22 8.11 -3.61 4.29
CA LEU A 22 7.98 -4.86 3.55
C LEU A 22 9.22 -5.07 2.67
N VAL A 23 9.52 -6.33 2.36
CA VAL A 23 10.58 -6.66 1.41
C VAL A 23 10.07 -6.49 -0.02
N ALA A 24 8.89 -7.04 -0.29
CA ALA A 24 8.29 -7.04 -1.61
C ALA A 24 6.79 -7.32 -1.53
N TRP A 25 6.09 -7.06 -2.63
CA TRP A 25 4.71 -7.49 -2.81
C TRP A 25 4.47 -7.90 -4.27
N ARG A 26 3.43 -8.72 -4.51
CA ARG A 26 2.96 -9.05 -5.86
C ARG A 26 1.45 -9.18 -5.93
N ARG A 27 0.86 -8.90 -7.10
CA ARG A 27 -0.55 -9.23 -7.37
C ARG A 27 -0.70 -10.72 -7.63
N MET A 28 -1.76 -11.29 -7.09
CA MET A 28 -2.12 -12.70 -7.23
C MET A 28 -3.49 -12.82 -7.92
N PRO A 29 -3.61 -13.51 -9.07
CA PRO A 29 -4.91 -13.87 -9.62
C PRO A 29 -5.71 -14.73 -8.62
N PRO A 30 -7.03 -14.54 -8.46
CA PRO A 30 -7.94 -13.68 -9.25
C PRO A 30 -8.14 -12.24 -8.73
N GLY A 31 -7.25 -11.71 -7.87
CA GLY A 31 -7.38 -10.33 -7.35
C GLY A 31 -6.87 -10.13 -5.92
N GLY A 32 -6.12 -11.10 -5.40
CA GLY A 32 -5.45 -10.99 -4.11
C GLY A 32 -4.06 -10.38 -4.24
N TYR A 33 -3.38 -10.26 -3.12
CA TYR A 33 -2.02 -9.76 -3.02
C TYR A 33 -1.19 -10.74 -2.21
N MET A 34 0.11 -10.77 -2.47
CA MET A 34 1.06 -11.43 -1.60
C MET A 34 2.08 -10.40 -1.16
N ILE A 35 2.34 -10.34 0.14
CA ILE A 35 3.37 -9.50 0.73
C ILE A 35 4.46 -10.39 1.33
N VAL A 36 5.69 -9.90 1.33
CA VAL A 36 6.85 -10.60 1.87
C VAL A 36 7.43 -9.76 3.00
N SER A 37 7.50 -10.34 4.21
CA SER A 37 8.11 -9.70 5.37
C SER A 37 9.63 -9.84 5.36
N HIS A 38 10.32 -9.08 6.23
CA HIS A 38 11.77 -9.21 6.44
C HIS A 38 12.18 -10.56 7.02
N GLU A 39 11.24 -11.28 7.64
CA GLU A 39 11.45 -12.64 8.13
C GLU A 39 11.31 -13.69 7.02
N GLY A 40 11.04 -13.26 5.79
CA GLY A 40 10.78 -14.14 4.64
C GLY A 40 9.39 -14.75 4.66
N GLU A 41 8.49 -14.27 5.52
CA GLU A 41 7.12 -14.75 5.59
C GLU A 41 6.32 -14.22 4.38
N GLU A 42 5.70 -15.14 3.63
CA GLU A 42 4.77 -14.81 2.56
C GLU A 42 3.34 -14.80 3.07
N ILE A 43 2.74 -13.60 3.16
CA ILE A 43 1.36 -13.44 3.60
C ILE A 43 0.49 -13.22 2.36
N ARG A 44 -0.52 -14.07 2.18
CA ARG A 44 -1.52 -13.93 1.12
C ARG A 44 -2.73 -13.16 1.64
N LEU A 45 -3.02 -12.05 1.00
CA LEU A 45 -4.22 -11.25 1.23
C LEU A 45 -5.28 -11.66 0.20
N THR A 46 -6.42 -12.13 0.69
CA THR A 46 -7.62 -12.28 -0.14
C THR A 46 -8.09 -10.92 -0.65
N PRO A 47 -8.93 -10.87 -1.70
CA PRO A 47 -9.50 -9.60 -2.18
C PRO A 47 -10.22 -8.82 -1.07
N ASP A 48 -10.92 -9.49 -0.17
CA ASP A 48 -11.65 -8.86 0.94
C ASP A 48 -10.69 -8.32 2.02
N GLN A 49 -9.64 -9.08 2.34
CA GLN A 49 -8.59 -8.63 3.27
C GLN A 49 -7.81 -7.45 2.69
N ALA A 50 -7.53 -7.46 1.39
CA ALA A 50 -6.91 -6.37 0.66
C ALA A 50 -7.80 -5.11 0.68
N GLU A 51 -9.11 -5.27 0.53
CA GLU A 51 -10.07 -4.17 0.62
C GLU A 51 -10.13 -3.56 2.03
N MET A 52 -10.17 -4.40 3.08
CA MET A 52 -10.07 -3.95 4.48
C MET A 52 -8.73 -3.25 4.78
N TRP A 53 -7.62 -3.79 4.26
CA TRP A 53 -6.30 -3.17 4.39
C TRP A 53 -6.23 -1.83 3.68
N THR A 54 -6.86 -1.67 2.53
CA THR A 54 -6.91 -0.39 1.82
C THR A 54 -7.57 0.67 2.70
N GLN A 55 -8.66 0.32 3.40
CA GLN A 55 -9.35 1.23 4.31
C GLN A 55 -8.51 1.54 5.57
N GLY A 56 -7.89 0.52 6.17
CA GLY A 56 -7.07 0.68 7.39
C GLY A 56 -5.73 1.39 7.15
N ALA A 57 -5.00 1.01 6.11
CA ALA A 57 -3.72 1.61 5.75
C ALA A 57 -3.89 3.06 5.28
N PHE A 58 -4.99 3.39 4.61
CA PHE A 58 -5.33 4.78 4.28
C PHE A 58 -5.47 5.66 5.53
N ALA A 59 -6.09 5.15 6.60
CA ALA A 59 -6.19 5.88 7.87
C ALA A 59 -4.81 6.11 8.52
N VAL A 60 -3.91 5.12 8.50
CA VAL A 60 -2.55 5.24 9.05
C VAL A 60 -1.70 6.21 8.21
N TYR A 61 -1.79 6.13 6.89
CA TYR A 61 -1.09 7.06 6.00
C TYR A 61 -1.56 8.49 6.19
N LEU A 62 -2.87 8.72 6.27
CA LEU A 62 -3.41 10.04 6.61
C LEU A 62 -2.90 10.53 7.97
N ALA A 63 -2.82 9.66 8.98
CA ALA A 63 -2.29 10.03 10.30
C ALA A 63 -0.79 10.38 10.25
N LEU A 64 0.01 9.67 9.47
CA LEU A 64 1.44 9.96 9.30
C LEU A 64 1.69 11.24 8.47
N VAL A 65 0.83 11.51 7.48
CA VAL A 65 0.80 12.76 6.71
C VAL A 65 0.40 13.93 7.60
N ASP A 66 -0.63 13.77 8.43
CA ASP A 66 -1.09 14.78 9.39
C ASP A 66 0.00 15.13 10.41
N GLN A 67 0.74 14.12 10.88
CA GLN A 67 1.92 14.29 11.74
C GLN A 67 3.14 14.87 11.01
N ARG A 68 3.03 15.20 9.71
CA ARG A 68 4.13 15.67 8.83
C ARG A 68 5.35 14.75 8.82
N ARG A 69 5.21 13.50 9.23
CA ARG A 69 6.29 12.50 9.27
C ARG A 69 6.62 11.98 7.88
N ILE A 70 5.63 11.99 6.99
CA ILE A 70 5.78 11.69 5.58
C ILE A 70 5.14 12.82 4.77
N ARG A 71 5.76 13.18 3.65
CA ARG A 71 5.14 14.06 2.66
C ARG A 71 4.47 13.18 1.62
N PRO A 72 3.14 13.27 1.44
CA PRO A 72 2.47 12.45 0.47
C PRO A 72 2.94 12.82 -0.93
N ARG A 73 3.44 11.84 -1.70
CA ARG A 73 3.53 11.98 -3.15
C ARG A 73 2.17 11.59 -3.71
N ILE A 74 1.38 12.60 -4.08
CA ILE A 74 0.12 12.38 -4.77
C ILE A 74 0.46 11.94 -6.21
N PRO A 75 -0.01 10.78 -6.68
CA PRO A 75 0.16 10.40 -8.08
C PRO A 75 -0.50 11.46 -8.98
N GLY A 76 0.30 12.18 -9.76
CA GLY A 76 -0.14 13.30 -10.61
C GLY A 76 0.37 14.68 -10.16
N ASP A 77 0.99 14.79 -8.99
CA ASP A 77 1.60 16.04 -8.52
C ASP A 77 3.03 16.17 -9.08
N THR A 78 3.11 16.49 -10.37
CA THR A 78 4.34 17.05 -10.95
C THR A 78 4.51 18.45 -10.39
N ALA A 79 5.17 18.58 -9.24
CA ALA A 79 5.67 19.87 -8.79
C ALA A 79 6.73 20.36 -9.79
N PRO A 80 6.55 21.51 -10.46
CA PRO A 80 7.61 22.11 -11.26
C PRO A 80 8.68 22.66 -10.32
N ASN A 81 9.94 22.54 -10.76
CA ASN A 81 11.14 23.11 -10.14
C ASN A 81 10.99 24.61 -9.83
#